data_AF-A0A8C8HA55-F1
#
_entry.id   AF-A0A8C8HA55-F1
#
_cell.length_a   1.000
_cell.length_b   1.000
_cell.length_c   1.000
_cell.angle_alpha   90.00
_cell.angle_beta   90.00
_cell.angle_gamma   90.00
#
_symmetry.space_group_name_H-M   'P 1'
#
loop_
_entity.id
_entity.type
_entity.pdbx_description
1 polymer ?
#
loop_
_entity_poly.entity_id
_entity_poly.type
_entity_poly.pdbx_seq_one_letter_code
_entity_poly.pdbx_strand_id
1 'polypeptide(L)'
;MASKSHPPLMKKHSQSDLVSRLKTRKILGVGGEDDDGEVHRSKLSQMLGNDIKYQVREPVGLRLWIAISAFAFTVMALMALVCPNQLYEVVFEEEISNTSISIRLYGGALLSLSLILWNGVYTQEKVIIQWTLLSEACYFAVQFLVTSVTLVEMGSLPNAAVLLLLSRVLFLLVTLFYYYHLGRGRAKKI
;
A
#
# COMPACT_ATOMS: atom_id res chain seq x y z
N MET A 1 -45.27 39.41 -49.81
CA MET A 1 -44.72 38.41 -48.86
C MET A 1 -43.85 37.44 -49.66
N ALA A 2 -42.52 37.57 -49.59
CA ALA A 2 -41.59 36.63 -50.23
C ALA A 2 -40.92 35.83 -49.11
N SER A 3 -41.33 34.57 -48.96
CA SER A 3 -40.69 33.62 -48.05
C SER A 3 -39.28 33.34 -48.56
N LYS A 4 -38.26 33.82 -47.84
CA LYS A 4 -36.87 33.43 -48.09
C LYS A 4 -36.77 31.93 -47.84
N SER A 5 -36.49 31.16 -48.89
CA SER A 5 -36.23 29.74 -48.80
C SER A 5 -35.00 29.51 -47.92
N HIS A 6 -35.17 28.79 -46.81
CA HIS A 6 -34.03 28.31 -46.04
C HIS A 6 -33.21 27.37 -46.94
N PRO A 7 -31.88 27.54 -47.01
CA PRO A 7 -31.06 26.62 -47.77
C PRO A 7 -31.22 25.22 -47.19
N PRO A 8 -31.29 24.17 -48.02
CA PRO A 8 -31.47 22.82 -47.55
C PRO A 8 -30.30 22.48 -46.60
N LEU A 9 -30.62 21.95 -45.42
CA LEU A 9 -29.66 21.37 -44.50
C LEU A 9 -29.02 20.16 -45.19
N MET A 10 -28.04 20.41 -46.05
CA MET A 10 -27.18 19.37 -46.58
C MET A 10 -26.58 18.66 -45.36
N LYS A 11 -26.82 17.35 -45.23
CA LYS A 11 -26.11 16.51 -44.29
C LYS A 11 -24.62 16.66 -44.60
N LYS A 12 -23.94 17.56 -43.88
CA LYS A 12 -22.49 17.69 -43.95
C LYS A 12 -21.92 16.35 -43.53
N HIS A 13 -21.42 15.61 -44.52
CA HIS A 13 -20.66 14.40 -44.24
C HIS A 13 -19.39 14.87 -43.55
N SER A 14 -19.25 14.61 -42.25
CA SER A 14 -18.08 14.96 -41.46
C SER A 14 -16.76 14.44 -42.06
N GLN A 15 -16.86 13.48 -42.98
CA GLN A 15 -15.74 12.89 -43.71
C GLN A 15 -15.17 13.77 -44.82
N SER A 16 -15.96 14.66 -45.43
CA SER A 16 -15.51 15.55 -46.52
C SER A 16 -15.17 16.97 -46.06
N ASP A 17 -15.58 17.35 -44.84
CA ASP A 17 -15.26 18.65 -44.25
C ASP A 17 -13.81 18.66 -43.74
N LEU A 18 -12.96 19.46 -44.40
CA LEU A 18 -11.54 19.65 -44.06
C LEU A 18 -11.34 20.02 -42.59
N VAL A 19 -12.24 20.82 -42.00
CA VAL A 19 -12.14 21.24 -40.61
C VAL A 19 -12.46 20.08 -39.66
N SER A 20 -13.39 19.19 -40.04
CA SER A 20 -13.72 17.99 -39.27
C SER A 20 -12.62 16.93 -39.35
N ARG A 21 -11.99 16.78 -40.52
CA ARG A 21 -10.80 15.92 -40.71
C ARG A 21 -9.59 16.42 -39.90
N LEU A 22 -9.38 17.74 -39.85
CA LEU A 22 -8.28 18.33 -39.09
C LEU A 22 -8.50 18.21 -37.58
N LYS A 23 -9.75 18.33 -37.11
CA LYS A 23 -10.13 18.04 -35.72
C LYS A 23 -9.96 16.57 -35.36
N THR A 24 -10.40 15.64 -36.22
CA THR A 24 -10.23 14.19 -35.98
C THR A 24 -8.76 13.77 -35.99
N ARG A 25 -7.92 14.31 -36.90
CA ARG A 25 -6.47 14.11 -36.88
C ARG A 25 -5.81 14.62 -35.60
N LYS A 26 -6.17 15.81 -35.12
CA LYS A 26 -5.67 16.37 -33.84
C LYS A 26 -6.16 15.58 -32.62
N ILE A 27 -7.39 15.04 -32.66
CA ILE A 27 -7.91 14.18 -31.59
C ILE A 27 -7.19 12.84 -31.57
N LEU A 28 -6.90 12.27 -32.74
CA LEU A 28 -6.23 10.98 -32.92
C LEU A 28 -4.71 11.06 -32.87
N GLY A 29 -4.11 12.25 -32.85
CA GLY A 29 -2.65 12.43 -32.79
C GLY A 29 -1.93 11.93 -34.04
N VAL A 30 -2.58 11.97 -35.20
CA VAL A 30 -2.01 11.49 -36.46
C VAL A 30 -1.63 12.68 -37.34
N GLY A 31 -0.31 12.86 -37.56
CA GLY A 31 0.24 13.76 -38.57
C GLY A 31 0.66 15.16 -38.09
N GLY A 32 1.14 15.29 -36.86
CA GLY A 32 1.81 16.51 -36.38
C GLY A 32 3.11 16.14 -35.69
N GLU A 33 4.15 15.96 -36.50
CA GLU A 33 5.54 15.95 -36.04
C GLU A 33 5.97 17.42 -36.07
N ASP A 34 6.16 18.01 -34.89
CA ASP A 34 6.85 19.31 -34.82
C ASP A 34 8.35 19.07 -35.09
N ASP A 35 9.08 20.10 -35.51
CA ASP A 35 10.51 20.07 -35.90
C ASP A 35 11.47 19.49 -34.82
N ASP A 36 10.98 19.23 -33.60
CA ASP A 36 11.73 18.64 -32.49
C ASP A 36 11.56 17.10 -32.36
N GLY A 37 10.84 16.44 -33.26
CA GLY A 37 10.75 14.96 -33.33
C GLY A 37 9.90 14.30 -32.24
N GLU A 38 9.19 15.06 -31.41
CA GLU A 38 8.26 14.52 -30.41
C GLU A 38 6.83 14.41 -30.99
N VAL A 39 6.34 13.18 -31.13
CA VAL A 39 4.99 12.89 -31.63
C VAL A 39 3.94 13.49 -30.68
N HIS A 40 3.16 14.47 -31.16
CA HIS A 40 2.01 15.00 -30.41
C HIS A 40 1.01 13.90 -30.09
N ARG A 41 0.97 13.49 -28.82
CA ARG A 41 0.02 12.50 -28.33
C ARG A 41 -1.41 12.96 -28.59
N SER A 42 -2.21 12.04 -29.11
CA SER A 42 -3.63 12.22 -29.38
C SER A 42 -4.34 12.88 -28.19
N LYS A 43 -5.16 13.91 -28.42
CA LYS A 43 -5.97 14.51 -27.34
C LYS A 43 -6.88 13.49 -26.66
N LEU A 44 -7.16 12.36 -27.32
CA LEU A 44 -7.80 11.20 -26.72
C LEU A 44 -6.91 10.56 -25.65
N SER A 45 -5.61 10.34 -25.88
CA SER A 45 -4.68 9.88 -24.83
C SER A 45 -4.45 10.91 -23.70
N GLN A 46 -4.74 12.19 -23.96
CA GLN A 46 -4.68 13.28 -22.98
C GLN A 46 -5.96 13.37 -22.14
N MET A 47 -7.13 13.13 -22.76
CA MET A 47 -8.45 13.07 -22.13
C MET A 47 -8.71 11.74 -21.41
N LEU A 48 -8.19 10.62 -21.95
CA LEU A 48 -8.31 9.28 -21.37
C LEU A 48 -7.37 9.06 -20.17
N GLY A 49 -6.76 10.13 -19.68
CA GLY A 49 -5.90 10.07 -18.51
C GLY A 49 -4.58 9.41 -18.86
N ASN A 50 -3.52 10.16 -18.68
CA ASN A 50 -2.17 9.62 -18.59
C ASN A 50 -2.01 8.87 -17.25
N ASP A 51 -2.87 7.89 -16.98
CA ASP A 51 -2.88 7.12 -15.71
C ASP A 51 -1.61 6.29 -15.55
N ILE A 52 -0.93 5.99 -16.67
CA ILE A 52 0.32 5.22 -16.65
C ILE A 52 1.51 6.05 -16.13
N LYS A 53 1.53 7.37 -16.35
CA LYS A 53 2.58 8.25 -15.75
C LYS A 53 2.20 8.77 -14.36
N TYR A 54 0.97 8.54 -13.89
CA TYR A 54 0.61 8.63 -12.47
C TYR A 54 0.75 7.28 -11.75
N GLN A 55 1.69 6.43 -12.19
CA GLN A 55 2.47 5.64 -11.25
C GLN A 55 3.22 6.62 -10.34
N VAL A 56 2.48 7.21 -9.40
CA VAL A 56 2.97 7.94 -8.23
C VAL A 56 4.10 7.09 -7.71
N ARG A 57 5.32 7.60 -7.90
CA ARG A 57 6.57 7.00 -7.48
C ARG A 57 6.35 6.36 -6.13
N GLU A 58 6.32 5.04 -6.11
CA GLU A 58 6.18 4.32 -4.85
C GLU A 58 7.29 4.83 -3.93
N PRO A 59 6.98 5.14 -2.66
CA PRO A 59 8.00 5.61 -1.74
C PRO A 59 9.14 4.57 -1.72
N VAL A 60 10.33 5.04 -2.09
CA VAL A 60 11.54 4.22 -2.13
C VAL A 60 11.74 3.65 -0.72
N GLY A 61 11.68 2.33 -0.58
CA GLY A 61 11.84 1.64 0.70
C GLY A 61 10.58 1.05 1.34
N LEU A 62 9.36 1.34 0.85
CA LEU A 62 8.14 0.72 1.40
C LEU A 62 8.11 -0.80 1.21
N ARG A 63 8.49 -1.26 0.01
CA ARG A 63 8.60 -2.70 -0.28
C ARG A 63 9.67 -3.37 0.57
N LEU A 64 10.78 -2.68 0.80
CA LEU A 64 11.85 -3.16 1.66
C LEU A 64 11.37 -3.27 3.11
N TRP A 65 10.60 -2.29 3.59
CA TRP A 65 9.99 -2.35 4.93
C TRP A 65 9.06 -3.55 5.08
N ILE A 66 8.14 -3.76 4.13
CA ILE A 66 7.22 -4.92 4.16
C ILE A 66 7.99 -6.24 4.07
N ALA A 67 9.07 -6.31 3.29
CA ALA A 67 9.91 -7.50 3.22
C ALA A 67 10.67 -7.76 4.54
N ILE A 68 11.22 -6.72 5.17
CA ILE A 68 11.87 -6.81 6.48
C ILE A 68 10.88 -7.24 7.54
N SER A 69 9.68 -6.65 7.58
CA SER A 69 8.66 -7.02 8.56
C SER A 69 8.17 -8.44 8.33
N ALA A 70 7.88 -8.83 7.09
CA ALA A 70 7.50 -10.20 6.76
C ALA A 70 8.57 -11.21 7.19
N PHE A 71 9.85 -10.91 6.95
CA PHE A 71 10.94 -11.74 7.45
C PHE A 71 10.97 -11.81 8.98
N ALA A 72 10.86 -10.69 9.68
CA ALA A 72 10.80 -10.66 11.15
C ALA A 72 9.62 -11.48 11.69
N PHE A 73 8.44 -11.40 11.06
CA PHE A 73 7.28 -12.21 11.40
C PHE A 73 7.51 -13.70 11.18
N THR A 74 8.16 -14.12 10.09
CA THR A 74 8.51 -15.53 9.88
C THR A 74 9.43 -16.06 10.96
N VAL A 75 10.46 -15.30 11.33
CA VAL A 75 11.44 -15.71 12.34
C VAL A 75 10.77 -15.84 13.71
N MET A 76 9.95 -14.85 14.10
CA MET A 76 9.19 -14.89 15.35
C MET A 76 8.18 -16.05 15.38
N ALA A 77 7.49 -16.32 14.27
CA ALA A 77 6.55 -17.44 14.17
C ALA A 77 7.24 -18.80 14.33
N LEU A 78 8.37 -19.00 13.64
CA LEU A 78 9.15 -20.23 13.74
C LEU A 78 9.72 -20.41 15.14
N MET A 79 10.23 -19.34 15.76
CA MET A 79 10.75 -19.39 17.12
C MET A 79 9.65 -19.76 18.14
N ALA A 80 8.43 -19.21 17.97
CA ALA A 80 7.28 -19.54 18.82
C ALA A 80 6.76 -20.96 18.64
N LEU A 81 6.92 -21.55 17.45
CA LEU A 81 6.50 -22.92 17.17
C LEU A 81 7.51 -23.96 17.68
N VAL A 82 8.80 -23.75 17.41
CA VAL A 82 9.86 -24.72 17.71
C VAL A 82 10.31 -24.65 19.18
N CYS A 83 10.47 -23.44 19.72
CA CYS A 83 11.04 -23.20 21.05
C CYS A 83 10.19 -22.21 21.88
N PRO A 84 8.96 -22.58 22.32
CA PRO A 84 8.09 -21.68 23.08
C PRO A 84 8.69 -21.25 24.44
N ASN A 85 9.45 -22.14 25.09
CA ASN A 85 10.00 -21.90 26.42
C ASN A 85 11.08 -20.81 26.42
N GLN A 86 11.96 -20.80 25.42
CA GLN A 86 13.04 -19.81 25.31
C GLN A 86 12.51 -18.39 25.08
N LEU A 87 11.43 -18.24 24.31
CA LEU A 87 10.80 -16.94 24.11
C LEU A 87 10.16 -16.42 25.39
N TYR A 88 9.51 -17.29 26.16
CA TYR A 88 8.82 -16.87 27.37
C TYR A 88 9.80 -16.49 28.48
N GLU A 89 10.83 -17.32 28.68
CA GLU A 89 11.90 -17.10 29.66
C GLU A 89 12.64 -15.77 29.41
N VAL A 90 12.99 -15.47 28.16
CA VAL A 90 13.68 -14.21 27.81
C VAL A 90 12.79 -12.98 27.99
N VAL A 91 11.46 -13.11 27.87
CA VAL A 91 10.54 -11.98 27.91
C VAL A 91 10.02 -11.69 29.32
N PHE A 92 9.71 -12.73 30.09
CA PHE A 92 9.03 -12.59 31.38
C PHE A 92 9.83 -13.15 32.56
N GLU A 93 11.00 -13.77 32.34
CA GLU A 93 11.85 -14.35 33.39
C GLU A 93 11.13 -15.36 34.32
N GLU A 94 9.92 -15.81 33.97
CA GLU A 94 9.09 -16.73 34.73
C GLU A 94 8.92 -18.07 34.00
N GLU A 95 9.10 -19.19 34.69
CA GLU A 95 8.87 -20.54 34.16
C GLU A 95 7.39 -20.96 34.34
N ILE A 96 6.50 -20.52 33.45
CA ILE A 96 5.12 -21.04 33.43
C ILE A 96 5.01 -22.12 32.35
N SER A 97 5.14 -23.39 32.77
CA SER A 97 5.07 -24.58 31.91
C SER A 97 3.69 -24.83 31.27
N ASN A 98 2.61 -24.27 31.85
CA ASN A 98 1.22 -24.51 31.42
C ASN A 98 0.75 -23.70 30.18
N THR A 99 1.53 -22.73 29.68
CA THR A 99 1.11 -21.84 28.58
C THR A 99 1.67 -22.22 27.19
N SER A 100 2.43 -23.31 27.10
CA SER A 100 3.12 -23.74 25.86
C SER A 100 2.19 -23.90 24.65
N ILE A 101 0.95 -24.36 24.85
CA ILE A 101 -0.05 -24.52 23.78
C ILE A 101 -0.51 -23.17 23.24
N SER A 102 -0.78 -22.20 24.14
CA SER A 102 -1.20 -20.85 23.76
C SER A 102 -0.10 -20.13 22.96
N ILE A 103 1.16 -20.29 23.35
CA ILE A 103 2.32 -19.70 22.66
C ILE A 103 2.46 -20.29 21.25
N ARG A 104 2.27 -21.60 21.08
CA ARG A 104 2.33 -22.25 19.77
C ARG A 104 1.18 -21.85 18.85
N LEU A 105 -0.04 -21.71 19.39
CA LEU A 105 -1.19 -21.22 18.64
C LEU A 105 -0.97 -19.77 18.16
N TYR A 106 -0.39 -18.93 19.01
CA TYR A 106 0.04 -17.59 18.64
C TYR A 106 1.11 -17.62 17.55
N GLY A 107 2.11 -18.50 17.64
CA GLY A 107 3.11 -18.72 16.58
C GLY A 107 2.49 -19.14 15.24
N GLY A 108 1.47 -20.00 15.27
CA GLY A 108 0.70 -20.39 14.07
C GLY A 108 -0.07 -19.22 13.44
N ALA A 109 -0.69 -18.37 14.26
CA ALA A 109 -1.36 -17.15 13.80
C ALA A 109 -0.36 -16.12 13.22
N LEU A 110 0.84 -16.02 13.79
CA LEU A 110 1.90 -15.18 13.24
C LEU A 110 2.40 -15.71 11.89
N LEU A 111 2.49 -17.02 11.72
CA LEU A 111 2.88 -17.63 10.46
C LEU A 111 1.88 -17.30 9.36
N SER A 112 0.58 -17.39 9.64
CA SER A 112 -0.46 -17.03 8.65
C SER A 112 -0.41 -15.55 8.29
N LEU A 113 -0.22 -14.65 9.26
CA LEU A 113 -0.01 -13.22 9.01
C LEU A 113 1.24 -12.97 8.16
N SER A 114 2.32 -13.69 8.43
CA SER A 114 3.57 -13.58 7.69
C SER A 114 3.43 -13.99 6.21
N LEU A 115 2.64 -15.02 5.91
CA LEU A 115 2.36 -15.43 4.53
C LEU A 115 1.56 -14.36 3.78
N ILE A 116 0.62 -13.69 4.45
CA ILE A 116 -0.13 -12.56 3.89
C ILE A 116 0.81 -11.40 3.56
N LEU A 117 1.77 -11.09 4.44
CA LEU A 117 2.77 -10.05 4.22
C LEU A 117 3.71 -10.40 3.05
N TRP A 118 4.09 -11.68 2.89
CA TRP A 118 4.88 -12.13 1.75
C TRP A 118 4.16 -11.92 0.42
N ASN A 119 2.85 -12.17 0.37
CA ASN A 119 2.02 -11.85 -0.79
C ASN A 119 1.90 -10.33 -1.04
N GLY A 120 1.95 -9.53 0.02
CA GLY A 120 1.99 -8.06 -0.06
C GLY A 120 3.21 -7.51 -0.78
N VAL A 121 4.36 -8.20 -0.74
CA VAL A 121 5.61 -7.76 -1.42
C VAL A 121 5.49 -7.80 -2.95
N TYR A 122 4.76 -8.77 -3.49
CA TYR A 122 4.61 -8.97 -4.95
C TYR A 122 3.50 -8.13 -5.57
N THR A 123 2.60 -7.59 -4.75
CA THR A 123 1.39 -6.90 -5.21
C THR A 123 1.68 -5.42 -5.54
N GLN A 124 1.20 -4.94 -6.69
CA GLN A 124 1.34 -3.53 -7.11
C GLN A 124 0.13 -2.65 -6.78
N GLU A 125 -0.95 -3.24 -6.26
CA GLU A 125 -2.15 -2.50 -5.90
C GLU A 125 -1.96 -1.72 -4.59
N LYS A 126 -2.03 -0.38 -4.69
CA LYS A 126 -1.90 0.52 -3.53
C LYS A 126 -2.91 0.23 -2.41
N VAL A 127 -4.09 -0.28 -2.77
CA VAL A 127 -5.14 -0.62 -1.80
C VAL A 127 -4.70 -1.80 -0.93
N ILE A 128 -4.16 -2.85 -1.55
CA ILE A 128 -3.67 -4.03 -0.83
C ILE A 128 -2.50 -3.66 0.09
N ILE A 129 -1.59 -2.80 -0.39
CA ILE A 129 -0.47 -2.29 0.42
C ILE A 129 -0.97 -1.44 1.61
N GLN A 130 -2.01 -0.63 1.45
CA GLN A 130 -2.62 0.13 2.56
C GLN A 130 -3.25 -0.78 3.61
N TRP A 131 -4.02 -1.79 3.18
CA TRP A 131 -4.67 -2.72 4.11
C TRP A 131 -3.68 -3.62 4.86
N THR A 132 -2.59 -4.03 4.19
CA THR A 132 -1.52 -4.81 4.83
C THR A 132 -0.76 -3.98 5.86
N LEU A 133 -0.39 -2.73 5.54
CA LEU A 133 0.21 -1.81 6.52
C LEU A 133 -0.73 -1.50 7.70
N LEU A 134 -2.03 -1.34 7.42
CA LEU A 134 -3.02 -1.11 8.47
C LEU A 134 -3.14 -2.32 9.40
N SER A 135 -3.14 -3.55 8.85
CA SER A 135 -3.16 -4.78 9.65
C SER A 135 -1.89 -4.91 10.50
N GLU A 136 -0.73 -4.55 9.96
CA GLU A 136 0.54 -4.56 10.68
C GLU A 136 0.55 -3.52 11.82
N ALA A 137 0.07 -2.29 11.55
CA ALA A 137 -0.06 -1.26 12.58
C ALA A 137 -1.03 -1.68 13.70
N CYS A 138 -2.15 -2.30 13.33
CA CYS A 138 -3.12 -2.83 14.28
C CYS A 138 -2.50 -3.92 15.17
N TYR A 139 -1.73 -4.83 14.57
CA TYR A 139 -1.01 -5.86 15.31
C TYR A 139 -0.05 -5.26 16.35
N PHE A 140 0.80 -4.29 15.96
CA PHE A 140 1.71 -3.66 16.91
C PHE A 140 0.99 -2.87 18.00
N ALA A 141 -0.13 -2.22 17.68
CA ALA A 141 -0.94 -1.47 18.66
C ALA A 141 -1.55 -2.40 19.71
N VAL A 142 -2.17 -3.50 19.28
CA VAL A 142 -2.74 -4.52 20.19
C VAL A 142 -1.64 -5.15 21.04
N GLN A 143 -0.51 -5.50 20.41
CA GLN A 143 0.62 -6.11 21.11
C GLN A 143 1.26 -5.17 22.15
N PHE A 144 1.33 -3.88 21.85
CA PHE A 144 1.78 -2.86 22.79
C PHE A 144 0.83 -2.78 24.00
N LEU A 145 -0.48 -2.71 23.75
CA LEU A 145 -1.50 -2.60 24.80
C LEU A 145 -1.52 -3.85 25.70
N VAL A 146 -1.53 -5.04 25.11
CA VAL A 146 -1.53 -6.30 25.87
C VAL A 146 -0.29 -6.37 26.75
N THR A 147 0.89 -6.06 26.20
CA THR A 147 2.13 -6.12 26.97
C THR A 147 2.24 -5.04 28.04
N SER A 148 1.70 -3.83 27.81
CA SER A 148 1.67 -2.82 28.88
C SER A 148 0.78 -3.25 30.03
N VAL A 149 -0.39 -3.84 29.76
CA VAL A 149 -1.30 -4.33 30.80
C VAL A 149 -0.63 -5.45 31.59
N THR A 150 -0.04 -6.44 30.92
CA THR A 150 0.64 -7.54 31.62
C THR A 150 1.82 -7.08 32.46
N LEU A 151 2.53 -6.02 32.03
CA LEU A 151 3.66 -5.48 32.77
C LEU A 151 3.21 -4.73 34.03
N VAL A 152 2.06 -4.04 33.96
CA VAL A 152 1.43 -3.41 35.14
C VAL A 152 0.94 -4.48 36.12
N GLU A 153 0.37 -5.57 35.63
CA GLU A 153 -0.13 -6.67 36.47
C GLU A 153 0.98 -7.44 37.18
N MET A 154 2.11 -7.69 36.50
CA MET A 154 3.26 -8.38 37.09
C MET A 154 4.04 -7.54 38.09
N GLY A 155 3.94 -6.20 38.02
CA GLY A 155 4.62 -5.29 38.96
C GLY A 155 6.16 -5.33 38.91
N SER A 156 6.73 -6.16 38.03
CA SER A 156 8.17 -6.25 37.74
C SER A 156 8.43 -5.69 36.35
N LEU A 157 9.48 -4.88 36.22
CA LEU A 157 9.92 -4.28 34.96
C LEU A 157 11.24 -4.92 34.51
N PRO A 158 11.23 -6.16 33.98
CA PRO A 158 12.43 -6.74 33.41
C PRO A 158 12.93 -5.88 32.24
N ASN A 159 14.24 -5.63 32.19
CA ASN A 159 14.86 -4.77 31.19
C ASN A 159 14.54 -5.23 29.75
N ALA A 160 14.43 -6.55 29.54
CA ALA A 160 14.06 -7.14 28.26
C ALA A 160 12.64 -6.75 27.82
N ALA A 161 11.66 -6.77 28.71
CA ALA A 161 10.28 -6.39 28.39
C ALA A 161 10.17 -4.90 28.04
N VAL A 162 10.92 -4.04 28.75
CA VAL A 162 10.96 -2.60 28.45
C VAL A 162 11.57 -2.34 27.07
N LEU A 163 12.68 -3.01 26.74
CA LEU A 163 13.31 -2.92 25.42
C LEU A 163 12.37 -3.40 24.30
N LEU A 164 11.65 -4.50 24.52
CA LEU A 164 10.66 -5.02 23.58
C LEU A 164 9.47 -4.05 23.38
N LEU A 165 9.05 -3.38 24.43
CA LEU A 165 7.98 -2.39 24.37
C LEU A 165 8.43 -1.16 23.56
N LEU A 166 9.66 -0.70 23.79
CA LEU A 166 10.26 0.41 23.04
C LEU A 166 10.43 0.05 21.56
N SER A 167 10.93 -1.16 21.25
CA SER A 167 11.07 -1.60 19.86
C SER A 167 9.71 -1.64 19.16
N ARG A 168 8.64 -2.10 19.82
CA ARG A 168 7.28 -2.13 19.23
C ARG A 168 6.74 -0.74 18.92
N VAL A 169 6.97 0.24 19.79
CA VAL A 169 6.60 1.64 19.52
C VAL A 169 7.35 2.16 18.30
N LEU A 170 8.66 1.87 18.18
CA LEU A 170 9.43 2.25 16.99
C LEU A 170 8.87 1.62 15.71
N PHE A 171 8.60 0.31 15.71
CA PHE A 171 8.00 -0.36 14.55
C PHE A 171 6.64 0.24 14.17
N LEU A 172 5.78 0.51 15.16
CA LEU A 172 4.48 1.16 14.94
C LEU A 172 4.61 2.56 14.34
N LEU A 173 5.54 3.38 14.83
CA LEU A 173 5.78 4.72 14.30
C LEU A 173 6.27 4.67 12.85
N VAL A 174 7.17 3.74 12.52
CA VAL A 174 7.67 3.56 11.16
C VAL A 174 6.54 3.11 10.22
N THR A 175 5.71 2.15 10.64
CA THR A 175 4.56 1.67 9.86
C THR A 175 3.52 2.79 9.65
N LEU A 176 3.23 3.59 10.68
CA LEU A 176 2.34 4.75 10.56
C LEU A 176 2.91 5.85 9.66
N PHE A 177 4.23 6.08 9.73
CA PHE A 177 4.90 7.03 8.85
C PHE A 177 4.75 6.63 7.38
N TYR A 178 4.99 5.35 7.06
CA TYR A 178 4.78 4.82 5.72
C TYR A 178 3.31 4.84 5.29
N TYR A 179 2.38 4.54 6.21
CA TYR A 179 0.94 4.62 5.94
C TYR A 179 0.51 6.06 5.61
N TYR A 180 0.96 7.03 6.40
CA TYR A 180 0.67 8.46 6.18
C TYR A 180 1.27 8.97 4.86
N HIS A 181 2.50 8.57 4.55
CA HIS A 181 3.16 8.93 3.29
C HIS A 181 2.42 8.36 2.08
N LEU A 182 1.88 7.14 2.19
CA LEU A 182 1.05 6.52 1.16
C LEU A 182 -0.32 7.19 1.04
N GLY A 183 -0.87 7.71 2.14
CA GLY A 183 -2.13 8.46 2.20
C GLY A 183 -2.07 9.85 1.56
N ARG A 184 -0.94 10.58 1.67
CA ARG A 184 -0.76 11.90 1.04
C ARG A 184 -0.90 11.88 -0.48
N GLY A 185 -0.66 10.74 -1.14
CA GLY A 185 -0.85 10.57 -2.58
C GLY A 185 -2.31 10.68 -3.05
N ARG A 186 -3.31 10.68 -2.15
CA ARG A 186 -4.74 10.90 -2.47
C ARG A 186 -5.16 12.37 -2.49
N ALA A 187 -4.32 13.30 -2.01
CA ALA A 187 -4.70 14.70 -1.86
C ALA A 187 -4.43 15.54 -3.13
N LYS A 188 -5.18 15.27 -4.19
CA LYS A 188 -5.58 16.28 -5.19
C LYS A 188 -6.76 15.75 -5.99
N LYS A 189 -7.96 15.86 -5.41
CA LYS A 189 -9.17 16.06 -6.21
C LYS A 189 -9.33 17.58 -6.35
N ILE A 190 -8.85 18.12 -7.46
CA ILE A 190 -9.30 19.40 -8.02
C ILE A 190 -10.23 19.03 -9.17
#